data_AF-A0A919EBF0-F1
#
_entry.id   AF-A0A919EBF0-F1
#
_cell.length_a   1.000
_cell.length_b   1.000
_cell.length_c   1.000
_cell.angle_alpha   90.00
_cell.angle_beta   90.00
_cell.angle_gamma   90.00
#
_symmetry.space_group_name_H-M   'P 1'
#
loop_
_entity.id
_entity.type
_entity.pdbx_description
1 polymer ?
#
loop_
_entity_poly.entity_id
_entity_poly.type
_entity_poly.pdbx_seq_one_letter_code
_entity_poly.pdbx_strand_id
1 'polypeptide(L)'
;MIISSNLTRPTRPPRKPSGTVRIASLDVEWTKNYRVKNGNRPFCYSLVWLDLPTTGTSVDLSKLPFGYTSTYVEDTSETAALVRCAADTVCTAVDSADIITGHQLCSDLAVLQANAEQLHEPLVAARGAWKQRRTPGEDGARYLDTRFDAGHLLTGASRRLVDVCTELGLDVTQPELRGTSMTALHRRWLEHADPTAREKISVLNVRHSLSTAYVAARTAGLGHWEPRGGLNVNQTLADHAADAWDWLTSPTFTDLLGEQPCPSATARS
;
A
#
# COMPACT_ATOMS: atom_id res chain seq x y z
N MET A 1 17.69 -0.46 9.42
CA MET A 1 16.37 -0.35 8.76
C MET A 1 15.35 -0.05 9.83
N ILE A 2 14.48 0.92 9.56
CA ILE A 2 13.41 1.31 10.48
C ILE A 2 12.15 0.52 10.12
N ILE A 3 11.60 -0.21 11.09
CA ILE A 3 10.37 -0.99 10.94
C ILE A 3 9.32 -0.42 11.89
N SER A 4 8.15 -0.07 11.35
CA SER A 4 6.97 0.33 12.11
C SER A 4 5.80 -0.61 11.78
N SER A 5 5.07 -1.06 12.80
CA SER A 5 4.00 -2.02 12.64
C SER A 5 3.05 -1.99 13.84
N ASN A 6 1.75 -2.19 13.59
CA ASN A 6 0.77 -2.45 14.64
C ASN A 6 0.56 -3.96 14.90
N LEU A 7 1.39 -4.83 14.31
CA LEU A 7 1.36 -6.27 14.53
C LEU A 7 2.20 -6.64 15.75
N THR A 8 1.78 -7.65 16.50
CA THR A 8 2.58 -8.21 17.61
C THR A 8 3.94 -8.73 17.15
N ARG A 9 4.05 -9.16 15.89
CA ARG A 9 5.30 -9.63 15.26
C ARG A 9 5.36 -9.08 13.83
N PRO A 10 6.14 -8.02 13.54
CA PRO A 10 6.14 -7.36 12.23
C PRO A 10 6.49 -8.29 11.05
N THR A 11 7.26 -9.35 11.30
CA THR A 11 7.67 -10.32 10.27
C THR A 11 6.71 -11.50 10.11
N ARG A 12 5.57 -11.50 10.80
CA ARG A 12 4.59 -12.59 10.73
C ARG A 12 3.20 -12.02 10.44
N PRO A 13 2.39 -12.75 9.65
CA PRO A 13 1.03 -12.30 9.40
C PRO A 13 0.23 -12.40 10.71
N PRO A 14 -0.76 -11.52 10.93
CA PRO A 14 -1.69 -11.68 12.04
C PRO A 14 -2.42 -13.01 11.92
N ARG A 15 -2.92 -13.57 13.04
CA ARG A 15 -3.74 -14.79 12.99
C ARG A 15 -4.98 -14.54 12.12
N LYS A 16 -5.21 -15.38 11.11
CA LYS A 16 -6.41 -15.29 10.26
C LYS A 16 -7.63 -15.81 11.02
N PRO A 17 -8.67 -14.99 11.24
CA PRO A 17 -9.92 -15.48 11.81
C PRO A 17 -10.57 -16.53 10.89
N SER A 18 -11.31 -17.47 11.48
CA SER A 18 -12.07 -18.43 10.69
C SER A 18 -13.20 -17.71 9.94
N GLY A 19 -13.50 -18.14 8.72
CA GLY A 19 -14.58 -17.54 7.92
C GLY A 19 -14.24 -16.14 7.40
N THR A 20 -12.98 -15.86 7.10
CA THR A 20 -12.55 -14.61 6.44
C THR A 20 -11.79 -14.85 5.14
N VAL A 21 -11.90 -13.88 4.24
CA VAL A 21 -10.99 -13.65 3.12
C VAL A 21 -9.94 -12.64 3.57
N ARG A 22 -8.67 -12.98 3.42
CA ARG A 22 -7.53 -12.13 3.72
C ARG A 22 -7.00 -11.49 2.45
N ILE A 23 -6.90 -10.16 2.46
CA ILE A 23 -6.19 -9.36 1.47
C ILE A 23 -4.84 -8.94 2.05
N ALA A 24 -3.77 -9.20 1.30
CA ALA A 24 -2.44 -8.65 1.52
C ALA A 24 -2.13 -7.61 0.44
N SER A 25 -2.01 -6.34 0.82
CA SER A 25 -1.76 -5.23 -0.09
C SER A 25 -0.36 -4.70 0.09
N LEU A 26 0.45 -4.76 -0.96
CA LEU A 26 1.86 -4.33 -0.99
C LEU A 26 2.00 -3.05 -1.81
N ASP A 27 2.80 -2.12 -1.31
CA ASP A 27 3.27 -0.93 -2.04
C ASP A 27 4.76 -0.71 -1.75
N VAL A 28 5.56 -0.49 -2.79
CA VAL A 28 7.00 -0.23 -2.69
C VAL A 28 7.25 1.18 -3.20
N GLU A 29 8.06 1.96 -2.50
CA GLU A 29 8.49 3.27 -2.98
C GLU A 29 9.96 3.21 -3.41
N TRP A 30 10.24 3.83 -4.55
CA TRP A 30 11.57 3.85 -5.14
C TRP A 30 11.92 5.18 -5.78
N THR A 31 13.22 5.47 -5.81
CA THR A 31 13.75 6.60 -6.56
C THR A 31 13.60 6.34 -8.05
N LYS A 32 13.21 7.37 -8.80
CA LYS A 32 13.05 7.30 -10.25
C LYS A 32 14.34 7.73 -10.93
N ASN A 33 14.97 6.83 -11.67
CA ASN A 33 16.10 7.16 -12.55
C ASN A 33 15.86 6.60 -13.96
N TYR A 34 15.20 7.41 -14.79
CA TYR A 34 14.86 7.04 -16.16
C TYR A 34 16.05 7.05 -17.13
N ARG A 35 17.21 7.57 -16.72
CA ARG A 35 18.40 7.66 -17.56
C ARG A 35 19.22 6.37 -17.56
N VAL A 36 19.04 5.52 -16.55
CA VAL A 36 19.81 4.30 -16.36
C VAL A 36 18.85 3.11 -16.34
N LYS A 37 19.11 2.11 -17.18
CA LYS A 37 18.38 0.84 -17.14
C LYS A 37 18.53 0.24 -15.73
N ASN A 38 17.41 -0.10 -15.10
CA ASN A 38 17.38 -0.57 -13.70
C ASN A 38 17.96 0.44 -12.68
N GLY A 39 17.94 1.74 -13.00
CA GLY A 39 18.42 2.79 -12.11
C GLY A 39 17.49 3.10 -10.93
N ASN A 40 16.29 2.53 -10.91
CA ASN A 40 15.34 2.72 -9.81
C ASN A 40 15.83 1.96 -8.57
N ARG A 41 15.88 2.63 -7.42
CA ARG A 41 16.29 2.02 -6.14
C ARG A 41 15.14 2.09 -5.13
N PRO A 42 14.65 0.94 -4.61
CA PRO A 42 13.65 0.93 -3.56
C PRO A 42 14.25 1.47 -2.26
N PHE A 43 13.46 2.21 -1.50
CA PHE A 43 13.89 2.75 -0.21
C PHE A 43 12.89 2.49 0.92
N CYS A 44 11.64 2.17 0.60
CA CYS A 44 10.70 1.62 1.58
C CYS A 44 9.66 0.73 0.91
N TYR A 45 9.01 -0.09 1.73
CA TYR A 45 7.79 -0.78 1.33
C TYR A 45 6.84 -0.85 2.52
N SER A 46 5.56 -1.06 2.23
CA SER A 46 4.55 -1.34 3.23
C SER A 46 3.70 -2.52 2.80
N LEU A 47 3.19 -3.24 3.79
CA LEU A 47 2.20 -4.29 3.63
C LEU A 47 1.03 -4.02 4.56
N VAL A 48 -0.20 -4.08 4.02
CA VAL A 48 -1.44 -4.03 4.78
C VAL A 48 -2.15 -5.39 4.71
N TRP A 49 -2.60 -5.87 5.87
CA TRP A 49 -3.45 -7.04 6.03
C TRP A 49 -4.89 -6.59 6.35
N LEU A 50 -5.84 -7.04 5.53
CA LEU A 50 -7.26 -6.78 5.72
C LEU A 50 -8.03 -8.11 5.69
N ASP A 51 -8.69 -8.44 6.80
CA ASP A 51 -9.51 -9.65 6.91
C ASP A 51 -11.01 -9.27 6.77
N LEU A 52 -11.69 -9.91 5.81
CA LEU A 52 -13.06 -9.63 5.43
C LEU A 52 -13.93 -10.86 5.71
N PRO A 53 -15.05 -10.77 6.44
CA PRO A 53 -15.95 -11.91 6.66
C PRO A 53 -16.46 -12.53 5.35
N THR A 54 -16.56 -13.85 5.27
CA THR A 54 -17.05 -14.57 4.08
C THR A 54 -18.58 -14.63 3.96
N THR A 55 -19.34 -14.29 5.01
CA THR A 55 -20.78 -14.54 5.06
C THR A 55 -21.63 -13.36 4.56
N GLY A 56 -22.38 -13.61 3.48
CA GLY A 56 -23.74 -13.11 3.23
C GLY A 56 -23.93 -11.70 2.67
N THR A 57 -23.09 -10.73 3.04
CA THR A 57 -23.17 -9.36 2.52
C THR A 57 -21.79 -8.72 2.48
N SER A 58 -21.54 -7.92 1.44
CA SER A 58 -20.38 -7.02 1.39
C SER A 58 -20.24 -6.26 2.71
N VAL A 59 -19.03 -6.16 3.24
CA VAL A 59 -18.78 -5.54 4.55
C VAL A 59 -18.43 -4.06 4.40
N ASP A 60 -18.88 -3.24 5.35
CA ASP A 60 -18.53 -1.83 5.44
C ASP A 60 -17.06 -1.69 5.88
N LEU A 61 -16.21 -1.28 4.94
CA LEU A 61 -14.76 -1.18 5.10
C LEU A 61 -14.34 -0.09 6.09
N SER A 62 -15.21 0.88 6.38
CA SER A 62 -14.93 1.97 7.32
C SER A 62 -14.78 1.51 8.77
N LYS A 63 -15.27 0.30 9.08
CA LYS A 63 -15.32 -0.25 10.45
C LYS A 63 -14.31 -1.38 10.67
N LEU A 64 -13.53 -1.72 9.65
CA LEU A 64 -12.64 -2.88 9.73
C LEU A 64 -11.25 -2.47 10.18
N PRO A 65 -10.70 -3.15 11.21
CA PRO A 65 -9.31 -2.97 11.55
C PRO A 65 -8.42 -3.51 10.43
N PHE A 66 -7.23 -2.92 10.31
CA PHE A 66 -6.19 -3.45 9.45
C PHE A 66 -4.87 -3.62 10.22
N GLY A 67 -4.12 -4.64 9.83
CA GLY A 67 -2.74 -4.81 10.26
C GLY A 67 -1.80 -4.17 9.24
N TYR A 68 -0.67 -3.60 9.67
CA TYR A 68 0.34 -3.12 8.73
C TYR A 68 1.76 -3.39 9.19
N THR A 69 2.68 -3.42 8.23
CA THR A 69 4.13 -3.29 8.45
C THR A 69 4.67 -2.31 7.43
N SER A 70 5.49 -1.36 7.88
CA SER A 70 6.21 -0.39 7.06
C SER A 70 7.70 -0.56 7.34
N THR A 71 8.49 -0.76 6.30
CA THR A 71 9.95 -0.90 6.39
C THR A 71 10.62 0.17 5.55
N TYR A 72 11.57 0.89 6.15
CA TYR A 72 12.25 2.04 5.55
C TYR A 72 13.77 1.92 5.77
N VAL A 73 14.58 2.29 4.77
CA VAL A 73 16.05 2.27 4.89
C VAL A 73 16.59 3.48 5.66
N GLU A 74 17.50 3.25 6.59
CA GLU A 74 18.23 4.32 7.27
C GLU A 74 19.24 4.98 6.33
N ASP A 75 19.90 4.16 5.51
CA ASP A 75 20.82 4.62 4.47
C ASP A 75 20.81 3.69 3.24
N THR A 76 21.53 4.07 2.19
CA THR A 76 21.51 3.36 0.90
C THR A 76 22.15 1.98 0.94
N SER A 77 23.01 1.67 1.92
CA SER A 77 23.63 0.35 2.08
C SER A 77 22.61 -0.72 2.46
N GLU A 78 21.46 -0.33 3.02
CA GLU A 78 20.41 -1.24 3.46
C GLU A 78 19.48 -1.71 2.34
N THR A 79 19.64 -1.20 1.11
CA THR A 79 18.76 -1.52 -0.03
C THR A 79 18.64 -3.02 -0.27
N ALA A 80 19.74 -3.77 -0.19
CA ALA A 80 19.72 -5.22 -0.35
C ALA A 80 18.97 -5.93 0.79
N ALA A 81 19.13 -5.45 2.02
CA ALA A 81 18.39 -5.97 3.17
C ALA A 81 16.89 -5.68 3.06
N LEU A 82 16.51 -4.50 2.56
CA LEU A 82 15.13 -4.13 2.25
C LEU A 82 14.51 -5.11 1.23
N VAL A 83 15.22 -5.40 0.15
CA VAL A 83 14.75 -6.32 -0.89
C VAL A 83 14.56 -7.73 -0.35
N ARG A 84 15.49 -8.24 0.48
CA ARG A 84 15.34 -9.54 1.17
C ARG A 84 14.10 -9.55 2.06
N CYS A 85 13.93 -8.52 2.89
CA CYS A 85 12.79 -8.38 3.78
C CYS A 85 11.45 -8.32 3.01
N ALA A 86 11.41 -7.62 1.88
CA ALA A 86 10.25 -7.58 0.99
C ALA A 86 9.99 -8.95 0.33
N ALA A 87 11.03 -9.71 -0.05
CA ALA A 87 10.88 -11.05 -0.61
C ALA A 87 10.28 -12.03 0.41
N ASP A 88 10.75 -12.01 1.66
CA ASP A 88 10.19 -12.81 2.76
C ASP A 88 8.74 -12.42 3.06
N THR A 89 8.44 -11.12 2.99
CA THR A 89 7.09 -10.59 3.14
C THR A 89 6.16 -11.06 2.02
N VAL A 90 6.62 -11.07 0.77
CA VAL A 90 5.88 -11.61 -0.37
C VAL A 90 5.63 -13.11 -0.20
N CYS A 91 6.65 -13.88 0.22
CA CYS A 91 6.48 -15.30 0.53
C CYS A 91 5.38 -15.52 1.58
N THR A 92 5.45 -14.76 2.66
CA THR A 92 4.45 -14.81 3.75
C THR A 92 3.04 -14.45 3.27
N ALA A 93 2.91 -13.47 2.37
CA ALA A 93 1.63 -13.11 1.77
C ALA A 93 1.07 -14.23 0.89
N VAL A 94 1.91 -14.90 0.09
CA VAL A 94 1.53 -16.07 -0.70
C VAL A 94 1.02 -17.22 0.16
N ASP A 95 1.65 -17.47 1.30
CA ASP A 95 1.29 -18.58 2.17
C ASP A 95 0.03 -18.34 3.02
N SER A 96 -0.41 -17.08 3.17
CA SER A 96 -1.42 -16.72 4.16
C SER A 96 -2.59 -15.88 3.66
N ALA A 97 -2.47 -15.22 2.51
CA ALA A 97 -3.53 -14.41 1.93
C ALA A 97 -4.35 -15.19 0.90
N ASP A 98 -5.62 -14.85 0.76
CA ASP A 98 -6.44 -15.34 -0.35
C ASP A 98 -6.34 -14.41 -1.57
N ILE A 99 -6.08 -13.11 -1.33
CA ILE A 99 -5.86 -12.10 -2.36
C ILE A 99 -4.56 -11.34 -2.06
N ILE A 100 -3.66 -11.30 -3.03
CA ILE A 100 -2.47 -10.44 -3.02
C ILE A 100 -2.69 -9.31 -4.00
N THR A 101 -2.46 -8.08 -3.54
CA THR A 101 -2.74 -6.90 -4.33
C THR A 101 -1.68 -5.82 -4.19
N GLY A 102 -1.69 -4.91 -5.17
CA GLY A 102 -0.87 -3.72 -5.28
C GLY A 102 -1.47 -2.84 -6.38
N HIS A 103 -1.10 -1.56 -6.44
CA HIS A 103 -1.51 -0.67 -7.53
C HIS A 103 -0.36 -0.51 -8.52
N GLN A 104 -0.41 -1.26 -9.63
CA GLN A 104 0.74 -1.47 -10.51
C GLN A 104 1.80 -2.41 -9.90
N LEU A 105 1.36 -3.43 -9.16
CA LEU A 105 2.19 -4.40 -8.42
C LEU A 105 3.33 -5.01 -9.25
N CYS A 106 3.14 -5.16 -10.57
CA CYS A 106 4.21 -5.62 -11.46
C CYS A 106 5.48 -4.77 -11.44
N SER A 107 5.34 -3.46 -11.21
CA SER A 107 6.44 -2.52 -11.15
C SER A 107 7.18 -2.65 -9.82
N ASP A 108 6.45 -2.74 -8.72
CA ASP A 108 6.99 -2.97 -7.38
C ASP A 108 7.85 -4.24 -7.36
N LEU A 109 7.28 -5.35 -7.82
CA LEU A 109 7.98 -6.63 -7.92
C LEU A 109 9.17 -6.56 -8.90
N ALA A 110 9.07 -5.77 -9.98
CA ALA A 110 10.17 -5.61 -10.93
C ALA A 110 11.35 -4.86 -10.31
N VAL A 111 11.04 -3.78 -9.58
CA VAL A 111 12.05 -2.95 -8.91
C VAL A 111 12.73 -3.76 -7.81
N LEU A 112 11.98 -4.49 -6.99
CA LEU A 112 12.56 -5.38 -5.98
C LEU A 112 13.48 -6.42 -6.63
N GLN A 113 13.02 -7.13 -7.67
CA GLN A 113 13.83 -8.14 -8.34
C GLN A 113 15.10 -7.54 -8.99
N ALA A 114 14.99 -6.35 -9.61
CA ALA A 114 16.13 -5.69 -10.26
C ALA A 114 17.18 -5.16 -9.27
N ASN A 115 16.84 -5.07 -7.99
CA ASN A 115 17.72 -4.61 -6.90
C ASN A 115 18.16 -5.75 -5.97
N ALA A 116 17.82 -6.99 -6.30
CA ALA A 116 18.25 -8.14 -5.55
C ALA A 116 19.72 -8.48 -5.86
N GLU A 117 20.53 -8.71 -4.82
CA GLU A 117 21.92 -9.17 -4.96
C GLU A 117 22.00 -10.60 -5.51
N GLN A 118 20.96 -11.39 -5.25
CA GLN A 118 20.81 -12.77 -5.70
C GLN A 118 19.37 -13.04 -6.13
N LEU A 119 19.13 -14.12 -6.85
CA LEU A 119 17.78 -14.51 -7.24
C LEU A 119 16.94 -14.81 -5.99
N HIS A 120 15.79 -14.15 -5.87
CA HIS A 120 14.79 -14.46 -4.84
C HIS A 120 13.62 -15.19 -5.48
N GLU A 121 13.55 -16.52 -5.28
CA GLU A 121 12.46 -17.36 -5.78
C GLU A 121 11.06 -16.82 -5.44
N PRO A 122 10.78 -16.31 -4.22
CA PRO A 122 9.47 -15.72 -3.93
C PRO A 122 9.09 -14.55 -4.86
N LEU A 123 10.04 -13.67 -5.20
CA LEU A 123 9.79 -12.55 -6.11
C LEU A 123 9.59 -13.03 -7.55
N VAL A 124 10.35 -14.05 -7.98
CA VAL A 124 10.20 -14.65 -9.32
C VAL A 124 8.82 -15.30 -9.45
N ALA A 125 8.43 -16.11 -8.47
CA ALA A 125 7.15 -16.79 -8.42
C ALA A 125 5.99 -15.78 -8.40
N ALA A 126 6.07 -14.75 -7.54
CA ALA A 126 5.04 -13.71 -7.46
C ALA A 126 4.87 -12.95 -8.78
N ARG A 127 5.97 -12.68 -9.50
CA ARG A 127 5.90 -12.06 -10.84
C ARG A 127 5.29 -12.99 -11.88
N GLY A 128 5.58 -14.28 -11.80
CA GLY A 128 4.95 -15.31 -12.64
C GLY A 128 3.45 -15.37 -12.41
N ALA A 129 3.03 -15.49 -11.15
CA ALA A 129 1.63 -15.51 -10.75
C ALA A 129 0.88 -14.22 -11.13
N TRP A 130 1.49 -13.04 -10.92
CA TRP A 130 0.92 -11.77 -11.36
C TRP A 130 0.69 -11.70 -12.88
N LYS A 131 1.59 -12.26 -13.69
CA LYS A 131 1.42 -12.31 -15.16
C LYS A 131 0.24 -13.20 -15.56
N GLN A 132 0.00 -14.25 -14.79
CA GLN A 132 -1.09 -15.21 -15.01
C GLN A 132 -2.39 -14.84 -14.28
N ARG A 133 -2.44 -13.70 -13.59
CA ARG A 133 -3.55 -13.33 -12.67
C ARG A 133 -4.95 -13.29 -13.28
N ARG A 134 -5.06 -13.18 -14.61
CA ARG A 134 -6.35 -13.21 -15.34
C ARG A 134 -6.90 -14.62 -15.55
N THR A 135 -6.06 -15.63 -15.36
CA THR A 135 -6.38 -17.06 -15.44
C THR A 135 -5.75 -17.74 -14.21
N PRO A 136 -6.20 -17.39 -12.99
CA PRO A 136 -5.65 -17.99 -11.79
C PRO A 136 -5.91 -19.50 -11.79
N GLY A 137 -4.98 -20.28 -11.25
CA GLY A 137 -5.21 -21.68 -10.95
C GLY A 137 -6.31 -21.85 -9.89
N GLU A 138 -6.80 -23.07 -9.73
CA GLU A 138 -7.82 -23.40 -8.73
C GLU A 138 -7.28 -23.31 -7.29
N ASP A 139 -5.97 -23.50 -7.12
CA ASP A 139 -5.27 -23.49 -5.84
C ASP A 139 -4.37 -22.24 -5.66
N GLY A 140 -4.38 -21.66 -4.46
CA GLY A 140 -3.45 -20.62 -4.03
C GLY A 140 -4.00 -19.19 -4.05
N ALA A 141 -3.16 -18.24 -3.62
CA ALA A 141 -3.53 -16.82 -3.53
C ALA A 141 -3.80 -16.21 -4.90
N ARG A 142 -4.93 -15.51 -5.04
CA ARG A 142 -5.27 -14.78 -6.26
C ARG A 142 -4.53 -13.44 -6.28
N TYR A 143 -3.87 -13.13 -7.39
CA TYR A 143 -3.32 -11.80 -7.62
C TYR A 143 -4.38 -10.87 -8.21
N LEU A 144 -4.45 -9.64 -7.71
CA LEU A 144 -5.30 -8.57 -8.20
C LEU A 144 -4.49 -7.27 -8.27
N ASP A 145 -4.37 -6.68 -9.47
CA ASP A 145 -3.69 -5.41 -9.64
C ASP A 145 -4.71 -4.29 -9.87
N THR A 146 -4.90 -3.44 -8.86
CA THR A 146 -6.01 -2.46 -8.88
C THR A 146 -5.89 -1.45 -10.00
N ARG A 147 -4.69 -1.22 -10.55
CA ARG A 147 -4.50 -0.35 -11.71
C ARG A 147 -5.15 -0.93 -12.96
N PHE A 148 -5.09 -2.25 -13.12
CA PHE A 148 -5.49 -2.93 -14.36
C PHE A 148 -6.83 -3.65 -14.24
N ASP A 149 -7.20 -4.09 -13.05
CA ASP A 149 -8.29 -5.04 -12.85
C ASP A 149 -9.55 -4.38 -12.23
N ALA A 150 -9.42 -3.17 -11.66
CA ALA A 150 -10.54 -2.38 -11.13
C ALA A 150 -11.34 -1.62 -12.20
N GLY A 151 -10.98 -1.75 -13.48
CA GLY A 151 -11.53 -0.93 -14.56
C GLY A 151 -13.05 -1.03 -14.74
N HIS A 152 -13.68 -2.13 -14.33
CA HIS A 152 -15.13 -2.30 -14.39
C HIS A 152 -15.91 -1.46 -13.37
N LEU A 153 -15.22 -0.93 -12.35
CA LEU A 153 -15.78 0.01 -11.37
C LEU A 153 -15.62 1.47 -11.80
N LEU A 154 -14.89 1.73 -12.89
CA LEU A 154 -14.40 3.05 -13.27
C LEU A 154 -14.95 3.47 -14.63
N THR A 155 -15.37 4.72 -14.71
CA THR A 155 -15.81 5.44 -15.91
C THR A 155 -14.74 6.39 -16.44
N GLY A 156 -13.85 6.89 -15.58
CA GLY A 156 -12.78 7.79 -15.94
C GLY A 156 -11.66 7.12 -16.73
N ALA A 157 -10.81 7.93 -17.38
CA ALA A 157 -9.66 7.43 -18.17
C ALA A 157 -8.39 7.24 -17.33
N SER A 158 -8.24 7.97 -16.22
CA SER A 158 -7.02 7.88 -15.42
C SER A 158 -6.98 6.61 -14.57
N ARG A 159 -5.78 6.05 -14.43
CA ARG A 159 -5.47 4.87 -13.62
C ARG A 159 -4.33 5.14 -12.64
N ARG A 160 -4.16 6.39 -12.22
CA ARG A 160 -3.32 6.72 -11.05
C ARG A 160 -4.12 6.37 -9.80
N LEU A 161 -3.46 5.85 -8.75
CA LEU A 161 -4.14 5.43 -7.53
C LEU A 161 -5.05 6.52 -6.96
N VAL A 162 -4.56 7.76 -6.85
CA VAL A 162 -5.34 8.91 -6.34
C VAL A 162 -6.61 9.19 -7.14
N ASP A 163 -6.59 8.99 -8.46
CA ASP A 163 -7.76 9.23 -9.31
C ASP A 163 -8.75 8.07 -9.20
N VAL A 164 -8.24 6.83 -9.14
CA VAL A 164 -9.07 5.64 -8.89
C VAL A 164 -9.76 5.74 -7.53
N CYS A 165 -9.02 6.11 -6.48
CA CYS A 165 -9.57 6.33 -5.15
C CYS A 165 -10.64 7.41 -5.15
N THR A 166 -10.35 8.57 -5.75
CA THR A 166 -11.30 9.68 -5.89
C THR A 166 -12.58 9.26 -6.60
N GLU A 167 -12.47 8.58 -7.74
CA GLU A 167 -13.63 8.13 -8.52
C GLU A 167 -14.51 7.14 -7.74
N LEU A 168 -13.91 6.32 -6.88
CA LEU A 168 -14.63 5.40 -6.01
C LEU A 168 -15.15 6.05 -4.71
N GLY A 169 -14.85 7.33 -4.47
CA GLY A 169 -15.27 8.06 -3.26
C GLY A 169 -14.39 7.75 -2.04
N LEU A 170 -13.11 7.45 -2.23
CA LEU A 170 -12.10 7.42 -1.17
C LEU A 170 -11.39 8.77 -1.09
N ASP A 171 -11.39 9.39 0.10
CA ASP A 171 -10.49 10.52 0.36
C ASP A 171 -9.10 9.98 0.74
N VAL A 172 -8.17 10.24 -0.16
CA VAL A 172 -6.76 9.86 -0.04
C VAL A 172 -5.84 11.08 -0.11
N THR A 173 -6.35 12.26 0.28
CA THR A 173 -5.61 13.53 0.23
C THR A 173 -4.20 13.39 0.83
N GLN A 174 -3.20 13.87 0.09
CA GLN A 174 -1.77 13.65 0.37
C GLN A 174 -1.04 14.98 0.61
N PRO A 175 -1.19 15.63 1.78
CA PRO A 175 -0.52 16.90 2.05
C PRO A 175 1.00 16.76 2.10
N GLU A 176 1.53 15.55 2.27
CA GLU A 176 2.96 15.25 2.33
C GLU A 176 3.72 15.71 1.08
N LEU A 177 3.05 15.66 -0.08
CA LEU A 177 3.63 15.97 -1.38
C LEU A 177 3.37 17.42 -1.84
N ARG A 178 2.69 18.25 -1.03
CA ARG A 178 2.41 19.64 -1.39
C ARG A 178 3.73 20.42 -1.55
N GLY A 179 4.02 20.86 -2.76
CA GLY A 179 5.23 21.63 -3.09
C GLY A 179 6.52 20.82 -3.03
N THR A 180 6.46 19.49 -3.01
CA THR A 180 7.65 18.63 -2.95
C THR A 180 7.44 17.31 -3.71
N SER A 181 8.39 16.38 -3.61
CA SER A 181 8.27 15.03 -4.16
C SER A 181 8.81 14.00 -3.18
N MET A 182 8.39 12.74 -3.33
CA MET A 182 8.92 11.64 -2.51
C MET A 182 10.45 11.54 -2.62
N THR A 183 11.03 11.71 -3.80
CA THR A 183 12.48 11.72 -3.99
C THR A 183 13.15 12.85 -3.21
N ALA A 184 12.55 14.04 -3.16
CA ALA A 184 13.08 15.18 -2.41
C ALA A 184 12.98 14.96 -0.89
N LEU A 185 11.87 14.39 -0.42
CA LEU A 185 11.70 13.99 0.98
C LEU A 185 12.70 12.89 1.38
N HIS A 186 12.88 11.86 0.54
CA HIS A 186 13.83 10.78 0.80
C HIS A 186 15.27 11.30 0.84
N ARG A 187 15.61 12.26 -0.04
CA ARG A 187 16.91 12.94 0.00
C ARG A 187 17.14 13.68 1.32
N ARG A 188 16.14 14.43 1.81
CA ARG A 188 16.24 15.11 3.12
C ARG A 188 16.53 14.12 4.26
N TRP A 189 15.91 12.93 4.21
CA TRP A 189 16.23 11.88 5.16
C TRP A 189 17.70 11.44 5.04
N LEU A 190 18.17 11.07 3.85
CA LEU A 190 19.54 10.58 3.67
C LEU A 190 20.62 11.63 3.95
N GLU A 191 20.39 12.90 3.61
CA GLU A 191 21.40 13.96 3.70
C GLU A 191 21.38 14.71 5.04
N HIS A 192 20.22 14.76 5.71
CA HIS A 192 20.01 15.57 6.90
C HIS A 192 19.40 14.81 8.07
N ALA A 193 19.19 13.50 7.94
CA ALA A 193 18.52 12.67 8.94
C ALA A 193 17.17 13.26 9.39
N ASP A 194 16.44 13.92 8.47
CA ASP A 194 15.17 14.60 8.75
C ASP A 194 14.03 13.60 9.03
N PRO A 195 13.64 13.40 10.30
CA PRO A 195 12.68 12.36 10.65
C PRO A 195 11.29 12.68 10.08
N THR A 196 10.89 13.95 10.04
CA THR A 196 9.59 14.35 9.48
C THR A 196 9.49 14.02 8.00
N ALA A 197 10.57 14.20 7.23
CA ALA A 197 10.56 13.83 5.81
C ALA A 197 10.38 12.32 5.59
N ARG A 198 11.04 11.50 6.40
CA ARG A 198 10.89 10.03 6.41
C ARG A 198 9.47 9.60 6.83
N GLU A 199 8.93 10.20 7.88
CA GLU A 199 7.59 9.88 8.41
C GLU A 199 6.48 10.17 7.42
N LYS A 200 6.56 11.32 6.75
CA LYS A 200 5.67 11.67 5.64
C LYS A 200 5.62 10.57 4.59
N ILE A 201 6.78 10.04 4.19
CA ILE A 201 6.84 8.96 3.21
C ILE A 201 6.27 7.66 3.79
N SER A 202 6.58 7.34 5.05
CA SER A 202 6.10 6.11 5.69
C SER A 202 4.57 6.08 5.78
N VAL A 203 3.96 7.20 6.19
CA VAL A 203 2.51 7.39 6.23
C VAL A 203 1.90 7.33 4.83
N LEU A 204 2.51 8.00 3.85
CA LEU A 204 2.07 7.97 2.45
C LEU A 204 2.06 6.54 1.88
N ASN A 205 3.12 5.77 2.11
CA ASN A 205 3.27 4.40 1.62
C ASN A 205 2.24 3.46 2.26
N VAL A 206 2.00 3.56 3.57
CA VAL A 206 0.91 2.79 4.22
C VAL A 206 -0.46 3.22 3.71
N ARG A 207 -0.69 4.53 3.47
CA ARG A 207 -1.92 5.02 2.83
C ARG A 207 -2.13 4.38 1.46
N HIS A 208 -1.09 4.31 0.62
CA HIS A 208 -1.16 3.65 -0.69
C HIS A 208 -1.55 2.17 -0.58
N SER A 209 -0.91 1.41 0.31
CA SER A 209 -1.27 0.01 0.56
C SER A 209 -2.71 -0.15 1.05
N LEU A 210 -3.15 0.68 2.01
CA LEU A 210 -4.50 0.62 2.56
C LEU A 210 -5.57 0.99 1.52
N SER A 211 -5.36 2.09 0.79
CA SER A 211 -6.23 2.49 -0.31
C SER A 211 -6.35 1.40 -1.36
N THR A 212 -5.23 0.77 -1.71
CA THR A 212 -5.20 -0.35 -2.65
C THR A 212 -5.97 -1.56 -2.11
N ALA A 213 -5.85 -1.88 -0.82
CA ALA A 213 -6.61 -2.97 -0.19
C ALA A 213 -8.13 -2.72 -0.29
N TYR A 214 -8.58 -1.49 -0.05
CA TYR A 214 -9.99 -1.12 -0.19
C TYR A 214 -10.49 -1.20 -1.63
N VAL A 215 -9.70 -0.71 -2.58
CA VAL A 215 -10.03 -0.84 -4.01
C VAL A 215 -10.10 -2.32 -4.41
N ALA A 216 -9.17 -3.16 -3.95
CA ALA A 216 -9.17 -4.60 -4.21
C ALA A 216 -10.40 -5.30 -3.60
N ALA A 217 -10.75 -4.98 -2.35
CA ALA A 217 -11.94 -5.50 -1.69
C ALA A 217 -13.22 -5.15 -2.46
N ARG A 218 -13.34 -3.91 -2.93
CA ARG A 218 -14.49 -3.46 -3.75
C ARG A 218 -14.49 -4.11 -5.13
N THR A 219 -13.32 -4.23 -5.77
CA THR A 219 -13.13 -4.91 -7.06
C THR A 219 -13.54 -6.38 -7.00
N ALA A 220 -13.31 -7.04 -5.86
CA ALA A 220 -13.69 -8.43 -5.63
C ALA A 220 -15.14 -8.59 -5.14
N GLY A 221 -15.90 -7.50 -4.96
CA GLY A 221 -17.26 -7.55 -4.42
C GLY A 221 -17.34 -7.92 -2.94
N LEU A 222 -16.22 -7.83 -2.22
CA LEU A 222 -16.10 -8.24 -0.81
C LEU A 222 -16.39 -7.12 0.18
N GLY A 223 -16.21 -5.85 -0.24
CA GLY A 223 -16.37 -4.70 0.64
C GLY A 223 -17.04 -3.50 -0.03
N HIS A 224 -17.61 -2.61 0.79
CA HIS A 224 -18.22 -1.36 0.38
C HIS A 224 -17.94 -0.26 1.42
N TRP A 225 -18.35 0.96 1.10
CA TRP A 225 -18.46 2.09 2.03
C TRP A 225 -19.67 2.92 1.61
N GLU A 226 -20.18 3.72 2.54
CA GLU A 226 -21.37 4.53 2.33
C GLU A 226 -21.22 5.45 1.10
N PRO A 227 -22.03 5.29 0.04
CA PRO A 227 -21.84 6.01 -1.22
C PRO A 227 -22.00 7.52 -1.10
N ARG A 228 -22.76 8.02 -0.11
CA ARG A 228 -22.99 9.46 0.10
C ARG A 228 -21.92 10.14 0.95
N GLY A 229 -21.23 9.38 1.79
CA GLY A 229 -20.17 9.90 2.68
C GLY A 229 -18.76 9.71 2.11
N GLY A 230 -18.57 8.71 1.25
CA GLY A 230 -17.24 8.23 0.90
C GLY A 230 -16.58 7.53 2.08
N LEU A 231 -15.28 7.29 1.97
CA LEU A 231 -14.45 6.79 3.07
C LEU A 231 -13.15 7.60 3.12
N ASN A 232 -12.90 8.27 4.26
CA ASN A 232 -11.67 8.99 4.49
C ASN A 232 -10.59 8.03 4.99
N VAL A 233 -9.65 7.69 4.10
CA VAL A 233 -8.56 6.76 4.41
C VAL A 233 -7.61 7.37 5.46
N ASN A 234 -7.53 8.70 5.57
CA ASN A 234 -6.71 9.37 6.56
C ASN A 234 -7.23 9.15 7.99
N GLN A 235 -8.56 9.13 8.18
CA GLN A 235 -9.16 8.81 9.47
C GLN A 235 -8.83 7.37 9.88
N THR A 236 -9.06 6.40 8.99
CA THR A 236 -8.72 5.01 9.28
C THR A 236 -7.23 4.81 9.58
N LEU A 237 -6.36 5.52 8.85
CA LEU A 237 -4.91 5.46 9.11
C LEU A 237 -4.55 6.08 10.47
N ALA A 238 -5.15 7.22 10.83
CA ALA A 238 -4.95 7.86 12.14
C ALA A 238 -5.34 6.92 13.30
N ASP A 239 -6.50 6.26 13.17
CA ASP A 239 -7.04 5.39 14.23
C ASP A 239 -6.19 4.14 14.46
N HIS A 240 -5.63 3.54 13.40
CA HIS A 240 -4.95 2.25 13.47
C HIS A 240 -3.41 2.31 13.44
N ALA A 241 -2.85 3.47 13.09
CA ALA A 241 -1.42 3.76 13.16
C ALA A 241 -1.09 4.87 14.17
N ALA A 242 -2.00 5.14 15.11
CA ALA A 242 -1.75 6.05 16.22
C ALA A 242 -0.40 5.74 16.89
N ASP A 243 0.33 6.79 17.25
CA ASP A 243 1.65 6.75 17.89
C ASP A 243 2.80 6.14 17.06
N ALA A 244 2.55 5.71 15.82
CA ALA A 244 3.59 5.15 14.96
C ALA A 244 4.54 6.22 14.40
N TRP A 245 4.02 7.43 14.16
CA TRP A 245 4.74 8.56 13.59
C TRP A 245 4.18 9.89 14.12
N ASP A 246 5.07 10.78 14.56
CA ASP A 246 4.68 12.11 15.04
C ASP A 246 3.94 12.91 13.97
N TRP A 247 4.26 12.68 12.68
CA TRP A 247 3.54 13.27 11.54
C TRP A 247 2.00 13.15 11.62
N LEU A 248 1.46 12.05 12.15
CA LEU A 248 0.02 11.82 12.27
C LEU A 248 -0.67 12.77 13.25
N THR A 249 0.09 13.35 14.18
CA THR A 249 -0.39 14.34 15.16
C THR A 249 -0.11 15.77 14.75
N SER A 250 0.55 15.98 13.60
CA SER A 250 0.85 17.32 13.10
C SER A 250 -0.42 18.07 12.69
N PRO A 251 -0.48 19.42 12.84
CA PRO A 251 -1.64 20.21 12.42
C PRO A 251 -2.07 19.94 10.98
N THR A 252 -1.08 19.81 10.08
CA THR A 252 -1.33 19.53 8.66
C THR A 252 -2.02 18.20 8.42
N PHE A 253 -1.73 17.17 9.22
CA PHE A 253 -2.39 15.88 9.09
C PHE A 253 -3.75 15.88 9.79
N THR A 254 -3.85 16.47 10.99
CA THR A 254 -5.12 16.53 11.74
C THR A 254 -6.20 17.35 11.03
N ASP A 255 -5.81 18.34 10.22
CA ASP A 255 -6.74 19.08 9.35
C ASP A 255 -7.47 18.18 8.35
N LEU A 256 -6.91 17.01 8.00
CA LEU A 256 -7.55 16.02 7.11
C LEU A 256 -8.65 15.21 7.81
N LEU A 257 -8.70 15.23 9.14
CA LEU A 257 -9.55 14.34 9.93
C LEU A 257 -10.93 14.93 10.21
N GLY A 258 -11.14 16.22 9.93
CA GLY A 258 -12.41 16.90 10.15
C GLY A 258 -13.56 16.35 9.31
N GLU A 259 -14.79 16.65 9.74
CA GLU A 259 -16.03 16.31 9.03
C GLU A 259 -16.20 17.19 7.78
N GLN A 260 -15.43 16.92 6.72
CA GLN A 260 -15.85 17.36 5.40
C GLN A 260 -16.57 16.19 4.71
N PRO A 261 -17.75 16.40 4.09
CA PRO A 261 -18.25 15.44 3.13
C PRO A 261 -17.15 15.26 2.08
N CYS A 262 -16.93 14.03 1.62
CA CYS A 262 -15.88 13.72 0.66
C CYS A 262 -16.29 14.24 -0.73
N PRO A 263 -15.68 15.35 -1.22
CA PRO A 263 -15.20 15.37 -2.58
C PRO A 263 -13.72 15.72 -2.54
N SER A 264 -12.87 14.79 -2.98
CA SER A 264 -11.49 15.14 -3.29
C SER A 264 -11.50 16.16 -4.42
N ALA A 265 -11.51 17.43 -4.05
CA ALA A 265 -11.41 18.54 -4.97
C ALA A 265 -10.07 18.38 -5.69
N THR A 266 -10.16 18.17 -6.99
CA THR A 266 -9.02 18.21 -7.92
C THR A 266 -8.14 19.40 -7.56
N ALA A 267 -6.97 19.16 -7.00
CA ALA A 267 -5.91 20.15 -6.96
C ALA A 267 -5.56 20.45 -8.42
N ARG A 268 -6.08 21.58 -8.93
CA ARG A 268 -5.65 22.11 -10.22
C ARG A 268 -4.18 22.45 -10.09
N SER A 269 -3.42 21.96 -11.08
CA SER A 269 -2.02 22.29 -11.37
C SER A 269 -1.75 23.79 -11.34
#